data_AF-A0A0S7ERI7-F1
#
_entry.id   AF-A0A0S7ERI7-F1
#
_cell.length_a   1.000
_cell.length_b   1.000
_cell.length_c   1.000
_cell.angle_alpha   90.00
_cell.angle_beta   90.00
_cell.angle_gamma   90.00
#
_symmetry.space_group_name_H-M   'P 1'
#
loop_
_entity.id
_entity.type
_entity.pdbx_description
1 polymer ?
#
loop_
_entity_poly.entity_id
_entity_poly.type
_entity_poly.pdbx_seq_one_letter_code
_entity_poly.pdbx_strand_id
1 'polypeptide(L)'
;MPCRLWGSFWARKQIVAFCDNAAIVEAINKGRSFSISIMPFLHCITWHSVIKNFIPSACHIPGHSNTIAGTFSRLQFQIFCRLCPSADLLPTPVPPFEDLSLNDAPPVSNLCSNLLNFTLKVV
;
A
#
# COMPACT_ATOMS: atom_id res chain seq x y z
N MET A 1 -1.48 -6.77 3.55
CA MET A 1 -1.56 -6.31 2.16
C MET A 1 -2.50 -5.10 2.06
N PRO A 2 -2.03 -3.91 1.67
CA PRO A 2 -2.82 -2.67 1.58
C PRO A 2 -4.13 -2.83 0.80
N CYS A 3 -4.10 -3.61 -0.28
CA CYS A 3 -5.22 -3.81 -1.20
C CYS A 3 -6.43 -4.51 -0.57
N ARG A 4 -6.24 -5.28 0.51
CA ARG A 4 -7.35 -5.95 1.20
C ARG A 4 -8.11 -4.98 2.10
N LEU A 5 -7.35 -4.18 2.84
CA LEU A 5 -7.88 -3.20 3.78
C LEU A 5 -8.51 -1.99 3.07
N TRP A 6 -7.87 -1.52 2.00
CA TRP A 6 -8.29 -0.29 1.32
C TRP A 6 -8.85 -0.49 -0.08
N GLY A 7 -8.85 -1.70 -0.63
CA GLY A 7 -9.28 -1.94 -2.01
C GLY A 7 -10.72 -1.49 -2.29
N SER A 8 -11.61 -1.53 -1.29
CA SER A 8 -12.96 -0.97 -1.39
C SER A 8 -12.98 0.53 -1.69
N PHE A 9 -12.04 1.30 -1.12
CA PHE A 9 -11.91 2.74 -1.37
C PHE A 9 -11.24 3.05 -2.71
N TRP A 10 -10.65 2.05 -3.36
CA TRP A 10 -9.92 2.18 -4.63
C TRP A 10 -10.76 1.82 -5.84
N ALA A 11 -12.01 1.40 -5.64
CA ALA A 11 -12.89 1.00 -6.73
C ALA A 11 -13.01 2.09 -7.80
N ARG A 12 -12.76 1.69 -9.05
CA ARG A 12 -12.71 2.49 -10.27
C ARG A 12 -11.63 3.58 -10.29
N LYS A 13 -10.57 3.42 -9.48
CA LYS A 13 -9.44 4.36 -9.44
C LYS A 13 -8.15 3.70 -9.88
N GLN A 14 -7.22 4.53 -10.33
CA GLN A 14 -5.85 4.10 -10.58
C GLN A 14 -5.01 4.38 -9.34
N ILE A 15 -4.36 3.34 -8.82
CA ILE A 15 -3.55 3.41 -7.62
C ILE A 15 -2.08 3.36 -8.02
N VAL A 16 -1.35 4.43 -7.73
CA VAL A 16 0.08 4.55 -8.04
C VAL A 16 0.89 4.33 -6.76
N ALA A 17 1.59 3.21 -6.66
CA ALA A 17 2.53 2.91 -5.59
C ALA A 17 3.88 3.55 -5.86
N PHE A 18 4.36 4.40 -4.95
CA PHE A 18 5.71 4.94 -5.02
C PHE A 18 6.68 4.01 -4.30
N CYS A 19 7.74 3.61 -5.00
CA CYS A 19 8.75 2.73 -4.44
C CYS A 19 10.14 3.18 -4.92
N ASP A 20 11.12 3.07 -4.03
CA ASP A 20 12.54 3.32 -4.32
C ASP A 20 13.26 2.08 -4.89
N ASN A 21 12.55 0.97 -5.01
CA ASN A 21 13.06 -0.25 -5.63
C ASN A 21 12.51 -0.38 -7.06
N ALA A 22 13.34 -0.02 -8.04
CA ALA A 22 12.99 -0.10 -9.46
C ALA A 22 12.56 -1.51 -9.91
N ALA A 23 13.14 -2.58 -9.35
CA ALA A 23 12.77 -3.95 -9.69
C ALA A 23 11.34 -4.29 -9.23
N ILE A 24 10.91 -3.75 -8.09
CA ILE A 24 9.52 -3.90 -7.60
C ILE A 24 8.56 -3.08 -8.45
N VAL A 25 8.94 -1.86 -8.83
CA VAL A 25 8.14 -1.00 -9.71
C VAL A 25 7.88 -1.70 -11.05
N GLU A 26 8.94 -2.24 -11.65
CA GLU A 26 8.83 -3.00 -12.90
C GLU A 26 7.99 -4.27 -12.72
N ALA A 27 8.16 -4.97 -11.61
CA ALA A 27 7.41 -6.19 -11.31
C ALA A 27 5.89 -5.92 -11.16
N ILE A 28 5.51 -4.82 -10.51
CA ILE A 28 4.11 -4.41 -10.36
C ILE A 28 3.54 -4.00 -11.73
N ASN A 29 4.25 -3.14 -12.46
CA ASN A 29 3.76 -2.62 -13.76
C ASN A 29 3.66 -3.72 -14.82
N LYS A 30 4.55 -4.72 -14.80
CA LYS A 30 4.45 -5.89 -15.68
C LYS A 30 3.46 -6.94 -15.16
N GLY A 31 3.02 -6.84 -13.91
CA GLY A 31 2.26 -7.87 -13.22
C GLY A 31 3.03 -9.17 -12.99
N ARG A 32 4.36 -9.18 -13.20
CA ARG A 32 5.19 -10.38 -13.05
C ARG A 32 6.64 -10.11 -12.65
N SER A 33 7.27 -11.09 -12.02
CA SER A 33 8.67 -11.10 -11.55
C SER A 33 9.22 -12.53 -11.61
N PHE A 34 10.53 -12.66 -11.78
CA PHE A 34 11.22 -13.96 -11.70
C PHE A 34 11.42 -14.44 -10.26
N SER A 35 11.23 -13.57 -9.26
CA SER A 35 11.39 -13.93 -7.86
C SER A 35 10.17 -14.72 -7.36
N ILE A 36 10.41 -15.97 -6.98
CA ILE A 36 9.41 -16.87 -6.37
C ILE A 36 8.83 -16.25 -5.09
N SER A 37 9.60 -15.46 -4.35
CA SER A 37 9.14 -14.81 -3.13
C SER A 37 8.20 -13.63 -3.40
N ILE A 38 8.30 -12.97 -4.55
CA ILE A 38 7.52 -11.77 -4.89
C ILE A 38 6.22 -12.15 -5.63
N MET A 39 6.24 -13.24 -6.40
CA MET A 39 5.10 -13.72 -7.18
C MET A 39 3.79 -13.86 -6.40
N PRO A 40 3.75 -14.48 -5.19
CA PRO A 40 2.51 -14.59 -4.41
C PRO A 40 1.89 -13.22 -4.08
N PHE A 41 2.73 -12.22 -3.82
CA PHE A 41 2.27 -10.88 -3.51
C PHE A 41 1.69 -10.17 -4.74
N LEU A 42 2.33 -10.32 -5.90
CA LEU A 42 1.81 -9.79 -7.16
C LEU A 42 0.48 -10.43 -7.54
N HIS A 43 0.36 -11.76 -7.40
CA HIS A 43 -0.91 -12.47 -7.63
C HIS A 43 -2.00 -11.96 -6.69
N CYS A 44 -1.68 -11.75 -5.41
CA CYS A 44 -2.62 -11.19 -4.45
C CYS A 44 -3.09 -9.79 -4.86
N ILE A 45 -2.17 -8.91 -5.29
CA ILE A 45 -2.51 -7.56 -5.75
C ILE A 45 -3.43 -7.63 -6.99
N THR A 46 -3.08 -8.44 -7.99
CA THR A 46 -3.88 -8.62 -9.21
C THR A 46 -5.25 -9.20 -8.93
N TRP A 47 -5.33 -10.18 -8.03
CA TRP A 47 -6.61 -10.77 -7.64
C TRP A 47 -7.53 -9.73 -6.98
N HIS A 48 -6.98 -8.94 -6.05
CA HIS A 48 -7.75 -7.88 -5.40
C HIS A 48 -8.09 -6.74 -6.36
N SER A 49 -7.24 -6.44 -7.34
CA SER A 49 -7.51 -5.40 -8.34
C SER A 49 -8.71 -5.76 -9.20
N VAL A 50 -8.87 -7.05 -9.54
CA VAL A 50 -10.06 -7.54 -10.26
C VAL A 50 -11.29 -7.51 -9.36
N ILE A 51 -11.22 -8.09 -8.15
CA ILE A 51 -12.39 -8.17 -7.24
C ILE A 51 -12.89 -6.79 -6.83
N LYS A 52 -11.97 -5.88 -6.50
CA LYS A 52 -12.29 -4.53 -6.02
C LYS A 52 -12.30 -3.50 -7.15
N ASN A 53 -12.10 -3.93 -8.38
CA ASN A 53 -12.16 -3.12 -9.60
C ASN A 53 -11.28 -1.86 -9.54
N PHE A 54 -9.98 -2.01 -9.26
CA PHE A 54 -9.01 -0.91 -9.31
C PHE A 54 -7.83 -1.26 -10.22
N ILE A 55 -7.04 -0.27 -10.63
CA ILE A 55 -5.88 -0.49 -11.50
C ILE A 55 -4.60 -0.20 -10.70
N PRO A 56 -3.81 -1.22 -10.32
CA PRO A 56 -2.53 -1.01 -9.67
C PRO A 56 -1.48 -0.57 -10.68
N SER A 57 -0.68 0.39 -10.29
CA SER A 57 0.51 0.83 -11.01
C SER A 57 1.58 1.24 -10.00
N ALA A 58 2.83 1.29 -10.42
CA ALA A 58 3.93 1.71 -9.59
C ALA A 58 4.81 2.74 -10.30
N CYS A 59 5.37 3.66 -9.52
CA CYS A 59 6.28 4.68 -10.00
C CYS A 59 7.55 4.66 -9.13
N HIS A 60 8.70 4.67 -9.80
CA HIS A 60 9.97 4.73 -9.10
C HIS A 60 10.23 6.15 -8.62
N ILE A 61 10.49 6.30 -7.32
CA ILE A 61 10.96 7.56 -6.73
C ILE A 61 12.36 7.36 -6.15
N PRO A 62 13.28 8.33 -6.32
CA PRO A 62 14.60 8.21 -5.70
C PRO A 62 14.46 8.11 -4.18
N GLY A 63 15.22 7.23 -3.53
CA GLY A 63 15.07 6.94 -2.09
C GLY A 63 15.15 8.17 -1.16
N HIS A 64 15.83 9.23 -1.59
CA HIS A 64 15.86 10.52 -0.88
C HIS A 64 14.50 11.26 -0.88
N SER A 65 13.65 11.02 -1.89
CA SER A 65 12.27 11.49 -1.95
C SER A 65 11.30 10.61 -1.16
N ASN A 66 11.73 9.42 -0.72
CA ASN A 66 10.91 8.48 0.04
C ASN A 66 11.19 8.54 1.56
N THR A 67 11.56 9.72 2.06
CA THR A 67 11.96 9.91 3.46
C THR A 67 10.83 9.61 4.45
N ILE A 68 9.57 9.84 4.07
CA ILE A 68 8.41 9.53 4.91
C ILE A 68 8.26 8.01 5.07
N ALA A 69 8.24 7.25 3.97
CA ALA A 69 8.14 5.79 4.08
C ALA A 69 9.41 5.16 4.69
N GLY A 70 10.59 5.75 4.43
CA GLY A 70 11.85 5.33 5.02
C GLY A 70 11.89 5.53 6.54
N THR A 71 11.44 6.68 7.04
CA THR A 71 11.35 6.94 8.49
C THR A 71 10.29 6.08 9.15
N PHE A 72 9.16 5.85 8.47
CA PHE A 72 8.11 4.96 8.96
C PHE A 72 8.57 3.49 9.07
N SER A 73 9.19 2.94 8.02
CA SER A 73 9.69 1.57 8.01
C SER A 73 10.81 1.31 9.01
N ARG A 74 11.59 2.35 9.36
CA ARG A 74 12.63 2.32 10.40
C ARG A 74 12.11 2.63 11.81
N LEU A 75 10.80 2.79 11.98
CA LEU A 75 10.16 3.14 13.26
C LEU A 75 10.66 4.46 13.87
N GLN A 76 11.11 5.40 13.01
CA GLN A 76 11.59 6.71 13.41
C GLN A 76 10.43 7.72 13.52
N PHE A 77 9.50 7.44 14.45
CA PHE A 77 8.23 8.17 14.58
C PHE A 77 8.39 9.68 14.80
N GLN A 78 9.41 10.12 15.54
CA GLN A 78 9.68 11.54 15.76
C GLN A 78 9.96 12.29 14.44
N ILE A 79 10.76 11.68 13.56
CA ILE A 79 11.10 12.25 12.26
C ILE A 79 9.89 12.16 11.33
N PHE A 80 9.18 11.03 11.35
CA PHE A 80 7.95 10.83 10.59
C PHE A 80 6.90 11.89 10.91
N CYS A 81 6.57 12.14 12.19
CA CYS A 81 5.58 13.14 12.59
C CYS A 81 6.01 14.57 12.21
N ARG A 82 7.32 14.86 12.13
CA ARG A 82 7.82 16.13 11.64
C ARG A 82 7.65 16.27 10.12
N LEU A 83 7.90 15.20 9.37
CA LEU A 83 7.76 15.17 7.91
C LEU A 83 6.30 15.10 7.46
N CYS A 84 5.42 14.55 8.30
CA CYS A 84 3.99 14.39 8.05
C CYS A 84 3.16 14.89 9.24
N PRO A 85 3.01 16.21 9.40
CA PRO A 85 2.23 16.79 10.51
C PRO A 85 0.72 16.51 10.40
N SER A 86 0.24 16.06 9.24
CA SER A 86 -1.14 15.63 9.00
C SER A 86 -1.39 14.17 9.37
N ALA A 87 -0.38 13.41 9.79
CA ALA A 87 -0.56 12.06 10.28
C ALA A 87 -1.31 12.08 11.62
N ASP A 88 -2.15 11.08 11.84
CA ASP A 88 -2.86 10.93 13.12
C ASP A 88 -1.83 10.75 14.27
N LEU A 89 -2.04 11.49 15.36
CA LEU A 89 -1.16 11.45 16.54
C LEU A 89 -1.24 10.12 17.31
N LEU A 90 -2.33 9.39 17.12
CA LEU A 90 -2.59 8.11 17.76
C LEU A 90 -2.44 6.98 16.73
N PRO A 91 -1.86 5.83 17.12
CA PRO A 91 -1.79 4.67 16.25
C PRO A 91 -3.20 4.21 15.90
N THR A 92 -3.46 3.95 14.61
CA THR A 92 -4.68 3.27 14.19
C THR A 92 -4.75 1.88 14.81
N PRO A 93 -5.87 1.48 15.43
CA PRO A 93 -6.04 0.15 15.96
C PRO A 93 -5.89 -0.89 14.85
N VAL A 94 -5.14 -1.95 15.14
CA VAL A 94 -4.90 -3.04 14.18
C VAL A 94 -6.22 -3.81 14.02
N PRO A 95 -6.74 -3.95 12.78
CA PRO A 95 -7.95 -4.73 12.57
C PRO A 95 -7.73 -6.21 12.94
N PRO A 96 -8.80 -6.96 13.27
CA PRO A 96 -8.73 -8.38 13.60
C PRO A 96 -7.92 -9.18 12.58
N PHE A 97 -7.26 -10.26 13.04
CA PHE A 97 -6.43 -11.10 12.16
C PHE A 97 -7.22 -11.71 10.99
N GLU A 98 -8.52 -11.97 11.19
CA GLU A 98 -9.43 -12.44 10.14
C GLU A 98 -9.51 -11.46 8.95
N ASP A 99 -9.48 -10.16 9.23
CA ASP A 99 -9.46 -9.07 8.23
C ASP A 99 -8.08 -8.87 7.59
N LEU A 100 -7.06 -9.56 8.08
CA LEU A 100 -5.69 -9.55 7.54
C LEU A 100 -5.29 -10.88 6.85
N SER A 101 -6.03 -11.96 7.07
CA SER A 101 -5.69 -13.29 6.55
C SER A 101 -5.94 -13.42 5.03
N LEU A 102 -5.22 -14.32 4.36
CA LEU A 102 -5.35 -14.54 2.91
C LEU A 102 -6.66 -15.24 2.50
N ASN A 103 -7.41 -15.77 3.48
CA ASN A 103 -8.62 -16.56 3.26
C ASN A 103 -9.84 -15.80 3.81
N ASP A 104 -10.76 -15.44 2.90
CA ASP A 104 -12.12 -14.94 3.13
C ASP A 104 -12.33 -13.57 3.82
N ALA A 105 -13.02 -12.69 3.09
CA ALA A 105 -13.29 -11.30 3.42
C ALA A 105 -14.57 -11.13 4.24
N PRO A 106 -14.60 -10.10 5.10
CA PRO A 106 -15.79 -9.27 5.24
C PRO A 106 -15.48 -7.78 4.93
N PRO A 107 -16.51 -6.94 4.72
CA PRO A 107 -16.34 -5.54 4.41
C PRO A 107 -16.19 -4.75 5.71
N VAL A 108 -14.99 -4.22 5.98
CA VAL A 108 -14.81 -3.30 7.11
C VAL A 108 -14.94 -1.86 6.61
N SER A 109 -16.09 -1.26 6.88
CA SER A 109 -16.27 0.18 6.84
C SER A 109 -15.54 0.78 8.05
N ASN A 110 -14.84 1.90 7.82
CA ASN A 110 -14.06 2.67 8.80
C ASN A 110 -12.63 2.16 9.03
N LEU A 111 -11.73 2.39 8.06
CA LEU A 111 -10.33 2.63 8.41
C LEU A 111 -9.81 3.90 7.74
N CYS A 112 -9.15 4.72 8.55
CA CYS A 112 -8.73 6.09 8.29
C CYS A 112 -8.24 6.38 6.87
N SER A 113 -8.82 7.44 6.29
CA SER A 113 -8.52 8.04 5.00
C SER A 113 -7.09 8.59 4.85
N ASN A 114 -6.32 8.67 5.95
CA ASN A 114 -5.14 9.54 6.04
C ASN A 114 -3.80 8.83 5.91
N LEU A 115 -3.75 7.50 6.01
CA LEU A 115 -2.51 6.73 5.76
C LEU A 115 -2.25 6.50 4.26
N LEU A 116 -3.27 6.72 3.42
CA LEU A 116 -3.21 6.42 1.99
C LEU A 116 -2.34 7.41 1.21
N ASN A 117 -2.22 8.66 1.65
CA ASN A 117 -1.60 9.73 0.87
C ASN A 117 -0.06 9.74 0.85
N PHE A 118 0.61 8.91 1.64
CA PHE A 118 2.07 9.07 1.84
C PHE A 118 2.95 8.07 1.07
N THR A 119 2.36 7.05 0.43
CA THR A 119 3.11 6.15 -0.48
C THR A 119 2.26 5.66 -1.67
N LEU A 120 0.96 5.94 -1.69
CA LEU A 120 0.06 5.57 -2.78
C LEU A 120 -0.70 6.82 -3.26
N LYS A 121 -0.38 7.34 -4.45
CA LYS A 121 -1.24 8.38 -5.04
C LYS A 121 -2.42 7.69 -5.71
N VAL A 122 -3.61 7.96 -5.20
CA VAL A 122 -4.86 7.62 -5.87
C VAL A 122 -5.10 8.71 -6.92
N VAL A 123 -5.07 8.34 -8.20
CA VAL A 123 -5.41 9.21 -9.34
C VAL A 123 -6.83 8.92 -9.78
#